data_AF-A0A943IM17-F1
#
_entry.id   AF-A0A943IM17-F1
#
_cell.length_a   1.000
_cell.length_b   1.000
_cell.length_c   1.000
_cell.angle_alpha   90.00
_cell.angle_beta   90.00
_cell.angle_gamma   90.00
#
_symmetry.space_group_name_H-M   'P 1'
#
loop_
_entity.id
_entity.type
_entity.pdbx_description
1 polymer ?
#
loop_
_entity_poly.entity_id
_entity_poly.type
_entity_poly.pdbx_seq_one_letter_code
_entity_poly.pdbx_strand_id
1 'polypeptide(L)' 'MQYETLTDLLNNEAAAYDYFYALSPEMQTRLQQRRDIRDLRQLKQAAADIQTNSRPAAF' A
#
# COMPACT_ATOMS: atom_id res chain seq x y z
N MET A 1 13.27 -2.84 12.00
CA MET A 1 12.27 -3.91 11.95
C MET A 1 11.72 -3.93 10.54
N GLN A 2 11.98 -4.97 9.73
CA GLN A 2 11.32 -5.16 8.43
C GLN A 2 10.27 -6.23 8.63
N TYR A 3 9.02 -5.93 8.30
CA TYR A 3 7.92 -6.86 8.46
C TYR A 3 7.89 -7.85 7.28
N GLU A 4 7.51 -9.09 7.53
CA GLU A 4 7.58 -10.15 6.50
C GLU A 4 6.49 -10.02 5.45
N THR A 5 5.36 -9.40 5.81
CA THR A 5 4.22 -9.21 4.92
C THR A 5 3.51 -7.89 5.22
N LEU A 6 2.74 -7.40 4.25
CA LEU A 6 1.85 -6.25 4.44
C LEU A 6 0.93 -6.46 5.65
N THR A 7 0.37 -7.66 5.83
CA THR A 7 -0.48 -8.00 6.97
C THR A 7 0.25 -7.83 8.29
N ASP A 8 1.51 -8.25 8.38
CA ASP A 8 2.32 -8.10 9.58
C ASP A 8 2.61 -6.62 9.88
N LEU A 9 2.94 -5.83 8.86
CA LEU A 9 3.06 -4.37 8.96
C LEU A 9 1.76 -3.74 9.49
N LEU A 10 0.60 -4.11 8.93
CA LEU A 10 -0.70 -3.56 9.34
C LEU A 10 -1.06 -3.96 10.79
N ASN A 11 -0.64 -5.13 11.24
CA ASN A 11 -0.89 -5.57 12.61
C ASN A 11 0.04 -4.91 13.63
N ASN A 12 1.27 -4.59 13.25
CA ASN A 12 2.29 -4.10 14.17
C ASN A 12 2.47 -2.57 14.13
N GLU A 13 2.03 -1.91 13.06
CA GLU A 13 2.15 -0.47 12.87
C GLU A 13 0.80 0.20 12.65
N ALA A 14 0.28 0.84 13.69
CA ALA A 14 -1.01 1.54 13.66
C ALA A 14 -1.07 2.63 12.58
N ALA A 15 0.05 3.30 12.28
CA ALA A 15 0.11 4.32 11.23
C ALA A 15 -0.06 3.71 9.82
N ALA A 16 0.45 2.49 9.60
CA ALA A 16 0.23 1.76 8.35
C ALA A 16 -1.21 1.25 8.25
N TYR A 17 -1.76 0.76 9.35
CA TYR A 17 -3.16 0.36 9.44
C TYR A 17 -4.09 1.52 9.08
N ASP A 18 -3.96 2.66 9.76
CA ASP A 18 -4.79 3.85 9.54
C ASP A 18 -4.65 4.36 8.09
N TYR A 19 -3.41 4.46 7.59
CA TYR A 19 -3.18 4.87 6.21
C TYR A 19 -3.78 3.90 5.19
N PHE A 20 -3.64 2.58 5.38
CA PHE A 20 -4.19 1.58 4.48
C PHE A 20 -5.72 1.65 4.42
N TYR A 21 -6.37 1.76 5.58
CA TYR A 21 -7.83 1.82 5.65
C TYR A 21 -8.41 3.19 5.23
N ALA A 22 -7.61 4.25 5.24
CA ALA A 22 -7.98 5.55 4.68
C ALA A 22 -8.01 5.57 3.14
N LEU A 23 -7.39 4.58 2.47
CA LEU A 23 -7.39 4.48 1.02
C LEU A 23 -8.69 3.85 0.50
N SER A 24 -9.02 4.13 -0.77
CA SER A 24 -10.19 3.52 -1.43
C SER A 24 -10.06 1.99 -1.51
N PRO A 25 -11.18 1.24 -1.47
CA PRO A 25 -11.16 -0.23 -1.49
C PRO A 25 -10.46 -0.83 -2.72
N GLU A 26 -10.51 -0.15 -3.87
CA GLU A 26 -9.74 -0.56 -5.06
C GLU A 26 -8.22 -0.49 -4.80
N MET A 27 -7.75 0.59 -4.18
CA MET A 27 -6.34 0.76 -3.84
C MET A 27 -5.91 -0.25 -2.78
N GLN A 28 -6.73 -0.48 -1.75
CA GLN A 28 -6.47 -1.52 -0.75
C GLN A 28 -6.28 -2.89 -1.40
N THR A 29 -7.15 -3.25 -2.34
CA THR A 29 -7.08 -4.52 -3.07
C THR A 29 -5.80 -4.63 -3.89
N ARG A 30 -5.40 -3.57 -4.61
CA ARG A 30 -4.16 -3.56 -5.39
C ARG A 30 -2.91 -3.57 -4.50
N LEU A 31 -2.95 -2.90 -3.36
CA LEU A 31 -1.87 -2.90 -2.37
C LEU A 31 -1.73 -4.26 -1.69
N GLN A 32 -2.82 -4.97 -1.41
CA GLN A 32 -2.77 -6.36 -0.92
C GLN A 32 -2.16 -7.33 -1.91
N GLN A 33 -2.30 -7.08 -3.22
CA GLN A 33 -1.64 -7.90 -4.25
C GLN A 33 -0.12 -7.67 -4.30
N ARG A 34 0.37 -6.53 -3.79
CA ARG A 34 1.80 -6.23 -3.68
C ARG A 34 2.42 -6.94 -2.47
N ARG A 35 3.30 -7.89 -2.75
CA ARG A 35 4.06 -8.63 -1.72
C ARG A 35 5.38 -7.94 -1.32
N ASP A 36 5.71 -6.84 -1.98
CA ASP A 36 6.93 -6.06 -1.74
C ASP A 36 6.79 -5.05 -0.59
N ILE A 37 5.60 -4.88 0.00
CA ILE A 37 5.36 -3.90 1.06
C ILE A 37 5.71 -4.50 2.43
N ARG A 38 6.75 -3.96 3.06
CA ARG A 38 7.30 -4.38 4.35
C ARG A 38 7.42 -3.24 5.36
N ASP A 39 7.11 -2.01 4.95
CA ASP A 39 7.08 -0.82 5.80
C ASP A 39 6.17 0.29 5.23
N LEU A 40 5.80 1.27 6.07
CA LEU A 40 4.91 2.38 5.70
C LEU A 40 5.41 3.20 4.50
N ARG A 41 6.72 3.34 4.33
CA ARG A 41 7.27 4.08 3.17
C ARG A 41 6.95 3.33 1.89
N GLN A 42 7.17 2.01 1.86
CA GLN A 42 6.80 1.18 0.72
C GLN A 42 5.29 1.17 0.47
N LEU A 43 4.47 1.16 1.53
CA LEU A 43 3.01 1.25 1.40
C LEU A 43 2.59 2.55 0.69
N LYS A 44 3.11 3.69 1.14
CA LYS A 44 2.85 5.01 0.51
C LYS A 44 3.34 5.07 -0.93
N GLN A 45 4.52 4.50 -1.19
CA GLN A 45 5.12 4.49 -2.52
C GLN A 45 4.33 3.60 -3.48
N ALA A 46 3.89 2.42 -3.04
CA ALA A 46 3.03 1.55 -3.81
C ALA A 46 1.66 2.20 -4.07
N ALA A 47 1.11 2.93 -3.11
CA ALA A 47 -0.16 3.65 -3.27
C ALA A 47 -0.04 4.75 -4.34
N ALA A 48 1.06 5.53 -4.29
CA ALA A 48 1.37 6.56 -5.27
C ALA A 48 1.66 5.98 -6.67
N ASP A 49 2.33 4.84 -6.74
CA ASP A 49 2.58 4.09 -7.98
C ASP A 49 1.28 3.62 -8.62
N ILE A 50 0.38 3.03 -7.83
CA ILE A 50 -0.95 2.61 -8.30
C ILE A 50 -1.77 3.80 -8.81
N GLN A 51 -1.77 4.92 -8.08
CA GLN A 51 -2.45 6.15 -8.54
C GLN A 51 -1.86 6.70 -9.84
N THR A 52 -0.52 6.66 -9.96
CA THR A 52 0.18 7.12 -11.17
C THR A 52 -0.12 6.21 -12.35
N ASN A 53 -0.13 4.89 -12.16
CA ASN A 53 -0.38 3.91 -13.21
C ASN A 53 -1.87 3.78 -13.58
N SER A 54 -2.77 4.28 -12.72
CA SER A 54 -4.19 4.46 -13.06
C SER A 54 -4.48 5.72 -13.88
N ARG A 55 -3.50 6.61 -14.12
CA ARG A 55 -3.66 7.62 -15.16
C ARG A 55 -3.54 6.88 -16.50
N PRO A 56 -4.59 6.85 -17.34
CA PRO A 56 -4.41 6.33 -18.68
C PRO A 56 -3.26 7.10 -19.30
N ALA A 57 -2.29 6.39 -19.87
CA ALA A 57 -1.30 6.99 -20.73
C ALA A 57 -2.08 7.74 -21.81
N ALA A 58 -2.19 9.05 -21.63
CA ALA A 58 -2.82 9.91 -22.60
C ALA A 58 -1.80 10.04 -23.73
N PHE A 59 -2.17 9.42 -24.85
CA PHE A 59 -1.63 9.55 -26.21
C PHE A 59 -0.38 8.72 -26.54
#